data_AF-A0A852Z6H6-F1
#
_entry.id   AF-A0A852Z6H6-F1
#
_cell.length_a   1.000
_cell.length_b   1.000
_cell.length_c   1.000
_cell.angle_alpha   90.00
_cell.angle_beta   90.00
_cell.angle_gamma   90.00
#
_symmetry.space_group_name_H-M   'P 1'
#
loop_
_entity.id
_entity.type
_entity.pdbx_description
1 polymer ?
#
loop_
_entity_poly.entity_id
_entity_poly.type
_entity_poly.pdbx_seq_one_letter_code
_entity_poly.pdbx_strand_id
1 'polypeptide(L)'
;MNDDYVLAAMRSSLTDTKDALTHVHMEQRPEAIMARARGRRLRRSLPGVAGVLAIATVLAMSLSGGHAPADSPLSSGGSPEAAGIHVNLAAWSVNTSPTGMVNVTIRELKDPAGLSATLAEAGVPVVLTSGPVCTSSYDRQLPRVVRKLPGNGDLVIIIDPKAMPAGTQLVIGIGTLRMGSQQEPGAAFGLEEQGSALNCPAGAKTVTR
;
A
#
# COMPACT_ATOMS: atom_id res chain seq x y z
N MET A 1 26.42 -43.02 17.34
CA MET A 1 25.57 -42.75 16.15
C MET A 1 25.25 -41.27 16.16
N ASN A 2 25.64 -40.39 15.24
CA ASN A 2 26.63 -40.38 14.17
C ASN A 2 26.72 -38.90 13.70
N ASP A 3 27.38 -38.05 14.49
CA ASP A 3 27.51 -36.61 14.19
C ASP A 3 28.37 -36.36 12.93
N ASP A 4 29.23 -37.31 12.59
CA ASP A 4 30.08 -37.27 11.40
C ASP A 4 29.28 -37.37 10.10
N TYR A 5 28.15 -38.08 10.10
CA TYR A 5 27.26 -38.16 8.93
C TYR A 5 26.49 -36.87 8.68
N VAL A 6 26.07 -36.18 9.74
CA VAL A 6 25.39 -34.88 9.62
C VAL A 6 26.35 -33.82 9.08
N LEU A 7 27.60 -33.81 9.57
CA LEU A 7 28.64 -32.91 9.08
C LEU A 7 29.04 -33.23 7.62
N ALA A 8 29.10 -34.51 7.25
CA ALA A 8 29.36 -34.91 5.86
C ALA A 8 28.22 -34.49 4.92
N ALA A 9 26.96 -34.67 5.32
CA ALA A 9 25.80 -34.27 4.55
C ALA A 9 25.71 -32.75 4.36
N MET A 10 26.00 -31.97 5.42
CA MET A 10 26.03 -30.51 5.33
C MET A 10 27.13 -30.01 4.39
N ARG A 11 28.33 -30.59 4.43
CA ARG A 11 29.43 -30.23 3.52
C ARG A 11 29.09 -30.56 2.06
N SER A 12 28.41 -31.69 1.81
CA SER A 12 27.94 -32.04 0.46
C SER A 12 26.97 -30.99 -0.07
N SER A 13 25.95 -30.61 0.72
CA SER A 13 24.95 -29.62 0.31
C SER A 13 25.54 -28.24 0.01
N LEU A 14 26.56 -27.83 0.79
CA LEU A 14 27.26 -26.56 0.57
C LEU A 14 28.14 -26.58 -0.69
N THR A 15 28.65 -27.76 -1.05
CA THR A 15 29.46 -27.93 -2.26
C THR A 15 28.56 -27.93 -3.50
N ASP A 16 27.43 -28.64 -3.44
CA ASP A 16 26.45 -28.70 -4.54
C ASP A 16 25.83 -27.31 -4.82
N THR A 17 25.51 -26.55 -3.77
CA THR A 17 24.98 -25.18 -3.93
C THR A 17 26.04 -24.22 -4.48
N LYS A 18 27.31 -24.38 -4.09
CA LYS A 18 28.41 -23.61 -4.66
C LYS A 18 28.60 -23.92 -6.15
N ASP A 19 28.48 -25.17 -6.54
CA ASP A 19 28.63 -25.59 -7.95
C ASP A 19 27.44 -25.14 -8.82
N ALA A 20 26.23 -25.08 -8.25
CA ALA A 20 25.08 -24.50 -8.93
C ALA A 20 25.25 -23.00 -9.22
N LEU A 21 25.99 -22.28 -8.37
CA LEU A 21 26.24 -20.84 -8.54
C LEU A 21 27.44 -20.54 -9.45
N THR A 22 28.44 -21.42 -9.53
CA THR A 22 29.56 -21.27 -10.47
C THR A 22 29.14 -21.48 -11.93
N HIS A 23 28.02 -22.18 -12.17
CA HIS A 23 27.47 -22.37 -13.52
C HIS A 23 26.56 -21.22 -14.00
N VAL A 24 26.25 -20.23 -13.16
CA VAL A 24 25.53 -19.01 -13.56
C VAL A 24 26.53 -18.01 -14.14
N HIS A 25 26.83 -18.15 -15.43
CA HIS A 25 27.49 -17.09 -16.19
C HIS A 25 26.56 -15.87 -16.28
N MET A 26 26.79 -14.85 -15.47
CA MET A 26 26.18 -13.53 -15.65
C MET A 26 26.78 -12.84 -16.89
N GLU A 27 26.18 -13.11 -18.05
CA GLU A 27 26.41 -12.37 -19.30
C GLU A 27 25.64 -11.03 -19.36
N GLN A 28 25.17 -10.49 -18.23
CA GLN A 28 24.59 -9.15 -18.19
C GLN A 28 25.59 -8.11 -17.71
N ARG A 29 26.32 -7.59 -18.68
CA ARG A 29 27.17 -6.41 -18.58
C ARG A 29 26.43 -5.24 -17.91
N PRO A 30 26.90 -4.71 -16.77
CA PRO A 30 26.27 -3.58 -16.07
C PRO A 30 26.27 -2.26 -16.87
N GLU A 31 27.03 -2.18 -17.97
CA GLU A 31 27.10 -0.97 -18.80
C GLU A 31 25.78 -0.69 -19.56
N ALA A 32 24.96 -1.71 -19.82
CA ALA A 32 23.70 -1.57 -20.57
C ALA A 32 22.60 -0.85 -19.77
N ILE A 33 22.63 -0.94 -18.43
CA ILE A 33 21.63 -0.32 -17.56
C ILE A 33 21.90 1.18 -17.38
N MET A 34 23.18 1.58 -17.31
CA MET A 34 23.55 3.00 -17.18
C MET A 34 23.35 3.80 -18.48
N ALA A 35 23.53 3.17 -19.65
CA ALA A 35 23.32 3.83 -20.94
C ALA A 35 21.84 4.22 -21.17
N ARG A 36 20.90 3.40 -20.70
CA ARG A 36 19.46 3.64 -20.87
C ARG A 36 18.94 4.83 -20.04
N ALA A 37 19.58 5.12 -18.92
CA ALA A 37 19.18 6.23 -18.04
C ALA A 37 19.61 7.61 -18.58
N ARG A 38 20.79 7.72 -19.22
CA ARG A 38 21.28 9.00 -19.76
C ARG A 38 20.52 9.45 -21.01
N GLY A 39 20.07 8.53 -21.87
CA GLY A 39 19.32 8.85 -23.08
C GLY A 39 17.95 9.52 -22.82
N ARG A 40 17.35 9.30 -21.64
CA ARG A 40 16.05 9.88 -21.28
C ARG A 40 16.15 11.31 -20.73
N ARG A 41 17.29 11.69 -20.13
CA ARG A 41 17.55 13.06 -19.65
C ARG A 41 17.88 14.02 -20.78
N LEU A 42 18.65 13.59 -21.78
CA LEU A 42 18.99 14.48 -22.90
C LEU A 42 17.80 14.83 -23.80
N ARG A 43 16.76 13.99 -23.88
CA ARG A 43 15.55 14.29 -24.66
C ARG A 43 14.62 15.31 -24.01
N ARG A 44 14.85 15.67 -22.74
CA ARG A 44 14.08 16.71 -22.04
C ARG A 44 14.79 18.06 -22.00
N SER A 45 15.98 18.17 -22.57
CA SER A 45 16.78 19.40 -22.58
C SER A 45 17.09 19.84 -24.00
N LEU A 46 16.09 20.30 -24.75
CA LEU A 46 16.29 21.28 -25.81
C LEU A 46 15.14 22.32 -25.78
N PRO A 47 15.44 23.59 -26.12
CA PRO A 47 14.80 24.79 -25.56
C PRO A 47 13.79 25.44 -26.53
N GLY A 48 12.83 26.21 -26.01
CA GLY A 48 11.80 26.89 -26.81
C GLY A 48 11.04 27.99 -26.07
N VAL A 49 11.73 29.12 -25.83
CA VAL A 49 11.33 30.54 -25.86
C VAL A 49 9.88 31.00 -25.53
N ALA A 50 9.86 31.95 -24.56
CA ALA A 50 8.99 33.13 -24.35
C ALA A 50 7.66 33.05 -23.56
N GLY A 51 7.58 33.87 -22.49
CA GLY A 51 6.30 34.25 -21.89
C GLY A 51 6.29 34.94 -20.50
N VAL A 52 7.01 36.06 -20.33
CA VAL A 52 6.63 37.24 -19.51
C VAL A 52 6.61 37.17 -17.95
N LEU A 53 7.26 38.20 -17.39
CA LEU A 53 7.33 38.72 -16.01
C LEU A 53 6.09 38.56 -15.11
N ALA A 54 6.32 38.34 -13.80
CA ALA A 54 6.02 39.35 -12.76
C ALA A 54 6.65 39.00 -11.39
N ILE A 55 7.02 40.06 -10.70
CA ILE A 55 7.81 40.16 -9.47
C ILE A 55 6.88 40.18 -8.24
N ALA A 56 7.34 39.54 -7.16
CA ALA A 56 6.97 39.77 -5.74
C ALA A 56 5.49 39.50 -5.37
N THR A 57 5.07 39.29 -4.12
CA THR A 57 5.54 39.64 -2.77
C THR A 57 5.00 38.60 -1.77
N VAL A 58 5.70 38.45 -0.65
CA VAL A 58 5.21 37.85 0.60
C VAL A 58 3.87 38.46 1.03
N LEU A 59 2.93 37.66 1.56
CA LEU A 59 2.02 38.15 2.58
C LEU A 59 1.61 37.05 3.58
N ALA A 60 1.78 37.41 4.84
CA ALA A 60 1.44 36.65 6.02
C ALA A 60 0.01 36.98 6.50
N MET A 61 -0.40 36.26 7.56
CA MET A 61 -1.51 36.55 8.49
C MET A 61 -2.92 36.14 7.96
N SER A 62 -3.89 35.70 8.77
CA SER A 62 -4.14 35.94 10.19
C SER A 62 -5.16 34.94 10.74
N LEU A 63 -5.05 34.57 12.03
CA LEU A 63 -6.17 34.13 12.86
C LEU A 63 -7.01 35.36 13.27
N SER A 64 -8.34 35.22 13.25
CA SER A 64 -9.41 35.89 14.03
C SER A 64 -10.67 35.92 13.16
N GLY A 65 -11.84 35.48 13.59
CA GLY A 65 -12.62 35.99 14.72
C GLY A 65 -13.91 36.54 14.11
N GLY A 66 -15.06 35.93 14.43
CA GLY A 66 -16.32 36.10 13.70
C GLY A 66 -16.92 37.51 13.71
N HIS A 67 -17.95 37.69 12.88
CA HIS A 67 -19.24 38.39 13.12
C HIS A 67 -20.09 38.29 11.84
N ALA A 68 -21.30 37.72 11.94
CA ALA A 68 -22.35 37.73 10.91
C ALA A 68 -23.07 39.11 10.91
N PRO A 69 -23.92 39.49 9.92
CA PRO A 69 -25.17 38.78 9.60
C PRO A 69 -25.63 38.74 8.11
N ALA A 70 -26.56 37.80 7.88
CA ALA A 70 -27.69 37.76 6.94
C ALA A 70 -27.51 38.20 5.47
N ASP A 71 -27.53 37.22 4.55
CA ASP A 71 -28.74 36.93 3.77
C ASP A 71 -28.60 35.57 3.06
N SER A 72 -29.64 34.74 3.14
CA SER A 72 -29.68 33.37 2.61
C SER A 72 -30.00 33.38 1.11
N PRO A 73 -29.60 32.35 0.35
CA PRO A 73 -30.50 31.21 0.25
C PRO A 73 -29.79 29.84 0.29
N LEU A 74 -30.40 28.94 1.04
CA LEU A 74 -30.55 27.51 0.76
C LEU A 74 -29.48 26.89 -0.17
N SER A 75 -28.40 26.41 0.42
CA SER A 75 -27.67 25.28 -0.16
C SER A 75 -28.15 24.00 0.50
N SER A 76 -28.89 23.25 -0.32
CA SER A 76 -29.37 21.90 -0.12
C SER A 76 -28.38 21.02 0.64
N GLY A 77 -28.93 20.20 1.53
CA GLY A 77 -28.20 19.17 2.26
C GLY A 77 -27.36 18.32 1.31
N GLY A 78 -26.05 18.55 1.34
CA GLY A 78 -25.09 17.58 0.87
C GLY A 78 -25.09 16.43 1.86
N SER A 79 -25.49 15.25 1.40
CA SER A 79 -25.03 14.01 2.02
C SER A 79 -23.50 14.10 2.20
N PRO A 80 -22.90 13.42 3.20
CA PRO A 80 -21.45 13.36 3.30
C PRO A 80 -20.89 12.65 2.06
N GLU A 81 -20.64 13.42 1.01
CA GLU A 81 -19.84 13.01 -0.13
C GLU A 81 -18.45 12.79 0.46
N ALA A 82 -17.96 11.55 0.37
CA ALA A 82 -16.67 11.16 0.91
C ALA A 82 -15.64 12.20 0.47
N ALA A 83 -14.98 12.86 1.42
CA ALA A 83 -13.94 13.83 1.13
C ALA A 83 -12.97 13.20 0.13
N GLY A 84 -12.76 13.85 -1.02
CA GLY A 84 -11.95 13.32 -2.11
C GLY A 84 -10.49 13.23 -1.68
N ILE A 85 -10.06 12.11 -1.12
CA ILE A 85 -8.69 11.90 -0.66
C ILE A 85 -7.81 11.41 -1.80
N HIS A 86 -6.69 12.10 -2.00
CA HIS A 86 -5.69 11.77 -3.01
C HIS A 86 -4.29 11.92 -2.43
N VAL A 87 -3.69 10.80 -2.02
CA VAL A 87 -2.33 10.73 -1.51
C VAL A 87 -1.51 9.81 -2.42
N ASN A 88 -0.35 10.29 -2.87
CA ASN A 88 0.54 9.53 -3.75
C ASN A 88 1.98 9.63 -3.25
N LEU A 89 2.39 8.65 -2.43
CA LEU A 89 3.75 8.50 -1.94
C LEU A 89 4.50 7.45 -2.76
N ALA A 90 5.82 7.46 -2.70
CA ALA A 90 6.63 6.44 -3.35
C ALA A 90 6.29 5.03 -2.86
N ALA A 91 6.03 4.86 -1.57
CA ALA A 91 5.73 3.57 -0.95
C ALA A 91 4.28 3.11 -1.16
N TRP A 92 3.31 4.04 -1.16
CA TRP A 92 1.90 3.71 -1.31
C TRP A 92 1.08 4.90 -1.79
N SER A 93 -0.13 4.64 -2.29
CA SER A 93 -1.08 5.67 -2.68
C SER A 93 -2.51 5.28 -2.34
N VAL A 94 -3.33 6.28 -1.97
CA VAL A 94 -4.75 6.15 -1.69
C VAL A 94 -5.49 7.21 -2.51
N ASN A 95 -6.42 6.79 -3.37
CA ASN A 95 -7.19 7.69 -4.22
C ASN A 95 -8.68 7.34 -4.17
N THR A 96 -9.49 8.28 -3.70
CA THR A 96 -10.94 8.17 -3.70
C THR A 96 -11.46 8.58 -5.07
N SER A 97 -12.23 7.71 -5.70
CA SER A 97 -12.88 8.01 -6.98
C SER A 97 -14.19 8.80 -6.77
N PRO A 98 -14.74 9.46 -7.81
CA PRO A 98 -16.01 10.17 -7.70
C PRO A 98 -17.20 9.28 -7.29
N THR A 99 -17.09 7.96 -7.47
CA THR A 99 -18.12 7.01 -7.03
C THR A 99 -18.02 6.63 -5.55
N GLY A 100 -16.98 7.11 -4.85
CA GLY A 100 -16.68 6.79 -3.46
C GLY A 100 -15.82 5.53 -3.27
N MET A 101 -15.37 4.89 -4.36
CA MET A 101 -14.46 3.74 -4.26
C MET A 101 -13.05 4.22 -3.94
N VAL A 102 -12.36 3.53 -3.05
CA VAL A 102 -10.99 3.85 -2.61
C VAL A 102 -10.00 2.93 -3.31
N ASN A 103 -9.14 3.51 -4.15
CA ASN A 103 -8.08 2.80 -4.86
C ASN A 103 -6.80 2.88 -4.04
N VAL A 104 -6.26 1.73 -3.67
CA VAL A 104 -5.04 1.64 -2.88
C VAL A 104 -3.98 0.91 -3.68
N THR A 105 -2.76 1.45 -3.67
CA THR A 105 -1.59 0.76 -4.18
C THR A 105 -0.53 0.74 -3.10
N ILE A 106 -0.03 -0.44 -2.74
CA ILE A 106 1.06 -0.61 -1.81
C ILE A 106 2.24 -1.21 -2.59
N ARG A 107 3.29 -0.42 -2.74
CA ARG A 107 4.58 -0.81 -3.34
C ARG A 107 5.54 -1.27 -2.24
N GLU A 108 5.53 -0.56 -1.12
CA GLU A 108 6.31 -0.84 0.09
C GLU A 108 5.47 -0.53 1.32
N LEU A 109 5.55 -1.35 2.37
CA LEU A 109 4.86 -1.08 3.64
C LEU A 109 5.69 -0.13 4.52
N LYS A 110 5.96 1.07 3.99
CA LYS A 110 6.62 2.16 4.72
C LYS A 110 5.55 3.09 5.30
N ASP A 111 5.68 3.42 6.58
CA ASP A 111 4.69 4.21 7.33
C ASP A 111 3.26 3.61 7.29
N PRO A 112 3.07 2.44 7.93
CA PRO A 112 1.76 1.79 8.03
C PRO A 112 0.75 2.64 8.83
N ALA A 113 1.22 3.43 9.80
CA ALA A 113 0.38 4.35 10.56
C ALA A 113 -0.21 5.43 9.64
N GLY A 114 0.61 6.06 8.79
CA GLY A 114 0.14 7.01 7.78
C GLY A 114 -0.87 6.40 6.81
N LEU A 115 -0.59 5.21 6.28
CA LEU A 115 -1.51 4.51 5.37
C LEU A 115 -2.87 4.22 6.04
N SER A 116 -2.85 3.69 7.26
CA SER A 116 -4.10 3.38 7.99
C SER A 116 -4.93 4.63 8.32
N ALA A 117 -4.27 5.73 8.72
CA ALA A 117 -4.93 7.00 8.95
C ALA A 117 -5.57 7.55 7.67
N THR A 118 -4.84 7.55 6.55
CA THR A 118 -5.37 8.02 5.26
C THR A 118 -6.56 7.17 4.78
N LEU A 119 -6.55 5.86 5.03
CA LEU A 119 -7.69 4.99 4.72
C LEU A 119 -8.89 5.27 5.63
N ALA A 120 -8.67 5.52 6.92
CA ALA A 120 -9.73 5.87 7.85
C ALA A 120 -10.39 7.21 7.46
N GLU A 121 -9.61 8.21 7.07
CA GLU A 121 -10.12 9.48 6.52
C GLU A 121 -10.95 9.24 5.24
N ALA A 122 -10.61 8.23 4.44
CA ALA A 122 -11.36 7.84 3.24
C ALA A 122 -12.62 7.00 3.55
N GLY A 123 -12.99 6.86 4.83
CA GLY A 123 -14.13 6.08 5.28
C GLY A 123 -13.87 4.58 5.39
N VAL A 124 -12.61 4.15 5.32
CA VAL A 124 -12.20 2.73 5.44
C VAL A 124 -11.44 2.54 6.76
N PRO A 125 -12.12 2.20 7.87
CA PRO A 125 -11.43 1.80 9.09
C PRO A 125 -10.60 0.54 8.80
N VAL A 126 -9.29 0.59 9.06
CA VAL A 126 -8.37 -0.47 8.69
C VAL A 126 -7.38 -0.79 9.80
N VAL A 127 -7.04 -2.07 9.93
CA VAL A 127 -5.91 -2.53 10.74
C VAL A 127 -4.90 -3.24 9.83
N LEU A 128 -3.67 -2.73 9.85
CA LEU A 128 -2.55 -3.34 9.15
C LEU A 128 -1.86 -4.34 10.07
N THR A 129 -1.71 -5.57 9.59
CA THR A 129 -0.99 -6.63 10.30
C THR A 129 0.16 -7.14 9.44
N SER A 130 1.16 -7.68 10.11
CA SER A 130 2.28 -8.39 9.49
C SER A 130 2.28 -9.84 9.92
N GLY A 131 2.60 -10.75 9.00
CA GLY A 131 2.62 -12.18 9.27
C GLY A 131 1.35 -12.89 8.78
N PRO A 132 0.97 -14.04 9.38
CA PRO A 132 -0.07 -14.89 8.85
C PRO A 132 -1.47 -14.24 8.96
N VAL A 133 -2.32 -14.60 8.00
CA VAL A 133 -3.64 -14.01 7.75
C VAL A 133 -4.61 -14.30 8.90
N CYS A 134 -5.30 -13.26 9.38
CA CYS A 134 -6.40 -13.41 10.34
C CYS A 134 -7.69 -13.76 9.57
N THR A 135 -8.43 -14.77 10.03
CA THR A 135 -9.70 -15.19 9.42
C THR A 135 -10.88 -14.66 10.22
N SER A 136 -11.98 -14.31 9.55
CA SER A 136 -13.14 -13.68 10.20
C SER A 136 -14.48 -14.26 9.75
N SER A 137 -15.51 -14.08 10.56
CA SER A 137 -16.89 -14.50 10.23
C SER A 137 -17.48 -13.76 9.02
N TYR A 138 -16.90 -12.61 8.64
CA TYR A 138 -17.35 -11.74 7.57
C TYR A 138 -16.66 -11.99 6.23
N ASP A 139 -15.79 -13.01 6.13
CA ASP A 139 -15.03 -13.33 4.91
C ASP A 139 -15.95 -13.60 3.68
N ARG A 140 -17.21 -14.00 3.89
CA ARG A 140 -18.21 -14.14 2.81
C ARG A 140 -18.62 -12.82 2.15
N GLN A 141 -18.53 -11.70 2.86
CA GLN A 141 -18.86 -10.36 2.34
C GLN A 141 -17.64 -9.63 1.78
N LEU A 142 -16.44 -10.08 2.15
CA LEU A 142 -15.17 -9.49 1.75
C LEU A 142 -15.03 -9.23 0.25
N PRO A 143 -15.46 -10.11 -0.69
CA PRO A 143 -15.35 -9.82 -2.13
C PRO A 143 -16.18 -8.63 -2.62
N ARG A 144 -17.19 -8.20 -1.85
CA ARG A 144 -17.97 -6.98 -2.12
C ARG A 144 -17.25 -5.73 -1.64
N VAL A 145 -16.47 -5.86 -0.56
CA VAL A 145 -15.73 -4.76 0.05
C VAL A 145 -14.39 -4.54 -0.64
N VAL A 146 -13.60 -5.59 -0.85
CA VAL A 146 -12.25 -5.50 -1.40
C VAL A 146 -12.12 -6.35 -2.65
N ARG A 147 -11.58 -5.73 -3.69
CA ARG A 147 -11.21 -6.39 -4.93
C ARG A 147 -9.72 -6.21 -5.18
N LYS A 148 -8.98 -7.32 -5.19
CA LYS A 148 -7.58 -7.33 -5.61
C LYS A 148 -7.51 -7.22 -7.13
N LEU A 149 -6.67 -6.31 -7.61
CA LEU A 149 -6.38 -6.12 -9.02
C LEU A 149 -5.00 -6.69 -9.37
N PRO A 150 -4.77 -7.08 -10.64
CA PRO A 150 -3.43 -7.41 -11.10
C PRO A 150 -2.51 -6.20 -10.95
N GLY A 151 -1.31 -6.44 -10.41
CA GLY A 151 -0.25 -5.44 -10.25
C GLY A 151 1.09 -6.04 -10.67
N ASN A 152 2.00 -5.20 -11.15
CA ASN A 152 3.34 -5.60 -11.58
C ASN A 152 4.29 -5.78 -10.37
N GLY A 153 3.91 -6.64 -9.42
CA GLY A 153 4.59 -6.80 -8.12
C GLY A 153 4.02 -5.93 -7.00
N ASP A 154 3.24 -4.91 -7.35
CA ASP A 154 2.54 -4.05 -6.39
C ASP A 154 1.23 -4.70 -5.90
N LEU A 155 0.86 -4.43 -4.65
CA LEU A 155 -0.48 -4.74 -4.17
C LEU A 155 -1.45 -3.64 -4.59
N VAL A 156 -2.29 -3.93 -5.59
CA VAL A 156 -3.34 -3.02 -6.05
C VAL A 156 -4.70 -3.54 -5.59
N ILE A 157 -5.45 -2.72 -4.84
CA ILE A 157 -6.80 -3.06 -4.38
C ILE A 157 -7.77 -1.90 -4.60
N ILE A 158 -9.03 -2.25 -4.82
CA ILE A 158 -10.16 -1.33 -4.76
C ILE A 158 -11.01 -1.71 -3.56
N ILE A 159 -11.36 -0.71 -2.76
CA ILE A 159 -12.22 -0.86 -1.58
C ILE A 159 -13.53 -0.11 -1.84
N ASP A 160 -14.66 -0.74 -1.53
CA ASP A 160 -15.98 -0.12 -1.47
C ASP A 160 -16.37 0.13 0.00
N PRO A 161 -16.23 1.36 0.51
CA PRO A 161 -16.60 1.68 1.89
C PRO A 161 -18.10 1.47 2.14
N LYS A 162 -18.97 1.61 1.13
CA LYS A 162 -20.43 1.46 1.29
C LYS A 162 -20.85 0.01 1.42
N ALA A 163 -20.02 -0.92 0.95
CA ALA A 163 -20.24 -2.35 1.12
C ALA A 163 -19.75 -2.88 2.48
N MET A 164 -19.03 -2.07 3.27
CA MET A 164 -18.55 -2.47 4.59
C MET A 164 -19.73 -2.60 5.57
N PRO A 165 -19.85 -3.74 6.28
CA PRO A 165 -20.84 -3.85 7.35
C PRO A 165 -20.58 -2.80 8.45
N ALA A 166 -21.64 -2.21 8.97
CA ALA A 166 -21.52 -1.22 10.04
C ALA A 166 -20.80 -1.81 11.27
N GLY A 167 -19.92 -1.02 11.90
CA GLY A 167 -19.14 -1.46 13.06
C GLY A 167 -18.01 -2.44 12.73
N THR A 168 -17.68 -2.65 11.45
CA THR A 168 -16.53 -3.47 11.05
C THR A 168 -15.35 -2.65 10.57
N GLN A 169 -14.17 -3.25 10.60
CA GLN A 169 -12.92 -2.73 10.07
C GLN A 169 -12.28 -3.74 9.12
N LEU A 170 -11.60 -3.23 8.10
CA LEU A 170 -10.85 -4.05 7.17
C LEU A 170 -9.51 -4.45 7.81
N VAL A 171 -9.18 -5.73 7.77
CA VAL A 171 -7.87 -6.24 8.18
C VAL A 171 -7.07 -6.48 6.91
N ILE A 172 -5.90 -5.86 6.81
CA ILE A 172 -4.95 -6.09 5.70
C ILE A 172 -3.69 -6.70 6.30
N GLY A 173 -3.50 -8.00 6.08
CA GLY A 173 -2.31 -8.73 6.47
C GLY A 173 -1.31 -8.76 5.34
N ILE A 174 -0.10 -8.24 5.56
CA ILE A 174 0.99 -8.20 4.57
C ILE A 174 2.12 -9.10 5.07
N GLY A 175 2.54 -10.06 4.25
CA GLY A 175 3.56 -11.03 4.63
C GLY A 175 3.82 -12.08 3.57
N THR A 176 4.37 -13.21 3.98
CA THR A 176 4.48 -14.38 3.10
C THR A 176 3.23 -15.24 3.21
N LEU A 177 2.54 -15.42 2.10
CA LEU A 177 1.40 -16.32 2.00
C LEU A 177 1.91 -17.69 1.54
N ARG A 178 1.46 -18.75 2.22
CA ARG A 178 1.71 -20.12 1.76
C ARG A 178 0.66 -20.49 0.72
N MET A 179 1.09 -20.70 -0.51
CA MET A 179 0.28 -21.28 -1.58
C MET A 179 0.85 -22.65 -1.91
N GLY A 180 0.27 -23.69 -1.30
CA GLY A 180 0.82 -25.05 -1.35
C GLY A 180 2.19 -25.14 -0.66
N SER A 181 3.22 -25.58 -1.39
CA SER A 181 4.61 -25.63 -0.91
C SER A 181 5.37 -24.33 -1.07
N GLN A 182 4.84 -23.34 -1.80
CA GLN A 182 5.50 -22.06 -2.05
C GLN A 182 5.10 -21.01 -1.02
N GLN A 183 6.07 -20.20 -0.61
CA GLN A 183 5.85 -18.96 0.15
C GLN A 183 6.08 -17.79 -0.80
N GLU A 184 5.04 -17.03 -1.06
CA GLU A 184 5.12 -15.83 -1.89
C GLU A 184 4.77 -14.60 -1.06
N PRO A 185 5.45 -13.46 -1.28
CA PRO A 185 5.00 -12.20 -0.72
C PRO A 185 3.59 -11.92 -1.21
N GLY A 186 2.71 -11.57 -0.30
CA GLY A 186 1.32 -11.35 -0.61
C GLY A 186 0.61 -10.57 0.48
N ALA A 187 -0.65 -10.28 0.19
CA ALA A 187 -1.54 -9.70 1.15
C ALA A 187 -2.82 -10.51 1.20
N ALA A 188 -3.38 -10.58 2.40
CA ALA A 188 -4.68 -11.15 2.64
C ALA A 188 -5.56 -10.15 3.37
N PHE A 189 -6.86 -10.36 3.23
CA PHE A 189 -7.87 -9.43 3.66
C PHE A 189 -8.88 -10.16 4.53
N GLY A 190 -9.42 -9.47 5.52
CA GLY A 190 -10.49 -9.97 6.38
C GLY A 190 -11.34 -8.80 6.87
N LEU A 191 -12.52 -9.08 7.39
CA LEU A 191 -13.41 -8.07 7.96
C LEU A 191 -13.69 -8.42 9.42
N GLU A 192 -13.32 -7.56 10.34
CA GLU A 192 -13.49 -7.85 11.77
C GLU A 192 -14.38 -6.79 12.42
N GLU A 193 -15.06 -7.12 13.51
CA GLU A 193 -15.73 -6.11 14.31
C GLU A 193 -14.69 -5.12 14.90
N GLN A 194 -15.04 -3.84 14.88
CA GLN A 194 -14.12 -2.79 15.32
C GLN A 194 -13.88 -2.91 16.84
N GLY A 195 -12.61 -2.99 17.23
CA GLY A 195 -12.22 -3.18 18.64
C GLY A 195 -12.18 -4.65 19.10
N SER A 196 -12.61 -5.60 18.27
CA SER A 196 -12.44 -7.02 18.55
C SER A 196 -10.96 -7.44 18.46
N ALA A 197 -10.58 -8.38 19.31
CA ALA A 197 -9.26 -9.00 19.24
C ALA A 197 -9.16 -9.81 17.95
N LEU A 198 -8.15 -9.51 17.12
CA LEU A 198 -7.91 -10.25 15.89
C LEU A 198 -7.53 -11.70 16.23
N ASN A 199 -8.36 -12.65 15.83
CA ASN A 199 -8.03 -14.08 15.92
C ASN A 199 -7.09 -14.45 14.77
N CYS A 200 -5.82 -14.11 14.95
CA CYS A 200 -4.78 -14.46 14.01
C CYS A 200 -4.05 -15.74 14.46
N PRO A 201 -3.66 -16.63 13.53
CA PRO A 201 -2.76 -17.73 13.85
C PRO A 201 -1.45 -17.20 14.46
N ALA A 202 -0.82 -18.02 15.30
CA ALA A 202 0.38 -17.64 16.03
C ALA A 202 1.45 -17.02 15.10
N GLY A 203 1.93 -15.82 15.45
CA GLY A 203 2.96 -15.10 14.71
C GLY A 203 2.47 -13.86 13.96
N ALA A 204 1.16 -13.60 13.88
CA ALA A 204 0.68 -12.31 13.39
C ALA A 204 0.97 -11.21 14.40
N LYS A 205 1.52 -10.10 13.91
CA LYS A 205 1.76 -8.89 14.72
C LYS A 205 0.96 -7.76 14.12
N THR A 206 0.12 -7.14 14.95
CA THR A 206 -0.46 -5.85 14.62
C THR A 206 0.67 -4.86 14.42
N VAL A 207 0.65 -4.18 13.28
CA VAL A 207 1.65 -3.16 12.98
C VAL A 207 1.14 -1.87 13.62
N THR A 208 1.29 -1.79 14.94
CA THR A 208 0.97 -0.60 15.73
C THR A 208 2.15 0.37 15.79
N ARG A 209 1.79 1.64 15.95
CA ARG A 209 2.60 2.84 16.20
C ARG A 209 3.94 2.61 16.90
#